data_AF-A0A3B1DA59-F1
#
_entry.id   AF-A0A3B1DA59-F1
#
_cell.length_a   1.000
_cell.length_b   1.000
_cell.length_c   1.000
_cell.angle_alpha   90.00
_cell.angle_beta   90.00
_cell.angle_gamma   90.00
#
_symmetry.space_group_name_H-M   'P 1'
#
loop_
_entity.id
_entity.type
_entity.pdbx_description
1 polymer ?
#
loop_
_entity_poly.entity_id
_entity_poly.type
_entity_poly.pdbx_seq_one_letter_code
_entity_poly.pdbx_strand_id
1 'polypeptide(L)'
;MIQYAMKKVVIMASVLFLLPLLTACKDKPRNPVKEYGNALINSYEKAQGAAETANFELIKRAIQQFHAANGEYPENLQDLAKFIGIEINADMYEYDPSTGTITLR
;
A
#
# COMPACT_ATOMS: atom_id res chain seq x y z
N MET A 1 -9.74 40.21 49.54
CA MET A 1 -8.82 39.12 49.11
C MET A 1 -9.35 38.28 47.94
N ILE A 2 -10.67 38.15 47.73
CA ILE A 2 -11.28 37.30 46.69
C ILE A 2 -11.03 37.80 45.24
N GLN A 3 -11.04 39.13 45.02
CA GLN A 3 -10.79 39.69 43.68
C GLN A 3 -9.37 39.45 43.15
N TYR A 4 -8.39 39.31 44.04
CA TYR A 4 -6.99 39.04 43.66
C TYR A 4 -6.80 37.58 43.19
N ALA A 5 -7.59 36.65 43.75
CA ALA A 5 -7.59 35.24 43.36
C ALA A 5 -8.22 35.03 41.97
N MET A 6 -9.36 35.67 41.67
CA MET A 6 -9.98 35.58 40.34
C MET A 6 -9.10 36.17 39.24
N LYS A 7 -8.43 37.31 39.49
CA LYS A 7 -7.52 37.93 38.51
C LYS A 7 -6.32 37.03 38.20
N LYS A 8 -5.79 36.30 39.20
CA LYS A 8 -4.71 35.32 39.02
C LYS A 8 -5.15 34.08 38.26
N VAL A 9 -6.37 33.59 38.49
CA VAL A 9 -6.95 32.45 37.75
C VAL A 9 -7.17 32.79 36.28
N VAL A 10 -7.67 33.99 35.97
CA VAL A 10 -7.85 34.46 34.59
C VAL A 10 -6.50 34.60 33.86
N ILE A 11 -5.47 35.14 34.54
CA ILE A 11 -4.12 35.25 33.96
C ILE A 11 -3.51 33.86 33.72
N MET A 12 -3.61 32.94 34.68
CA MET A 12 -3.11 31.57 34.50
C MET A 12 -3.81 30.84 33.35
N ALA A 13 -5.13 30.98 33.23
CA ALA A 13 -5.89 30.37 32.13
C ALA A 13 -5.50 30.96 30.77
N SER A 14 -5.26 32.27 30.69
CA SER A 14 -4.81 32.91 29.45
C SER A 14 -3.40 32.46 29.02
N VAL A 15 -2.49 32.28 29.98
CA VAL A 15 -1.12 31.81 29.70
C VAL A 15 -1.13 30.34 29.25
N LEU A 16 -1.99 29.51 29.85
CA LEU A 16 -2.16 28.11 29.48
C LEU A 16 -2.73 27.94 28.06
N PHE A 17 -3.60 28.85 27.63
CA PHE A 17 -4.17 28.85 26.28
C PHE A 17 -3.20 29.37 25.19
N LEU A 18 -2.20 30.17 25.58
CA LEU A 18 -1.19 30.73 24.67
C LEU A 18 0.05 29.82 24.49
N LEU A 19 0.27 28.86 25.40
CA LEU A 19 1.37 27.89 25.33
C LEU A 19 1.43 27.01 24.05
N PRO A 20 0.31 26.50 23.48
CA PRO A 20 0.38 25.68 22.26
C PRO A 20 0.70 26.47 20.98
N LEU A 21 0.67 27.81 21.00
CA LEU A 21 1.01 28.62 19.83
C LEU A 21 2.54 28.74 19.62
N LEU A 22 3.34 28.50 20.66
CA LEU A 22 4.80 28.61 20.59
C LEU A 22 5.48 27.34 20.05
N THR A 23 4.78 26.20 20.02
CA THR A 23 5.30 24.94 19.48
C THR A 23 5.05 24.77 17.98
N ALA A 24 4.24 25.66 17.36
CA ALA A 24 3.87 25.58 15.95
C ALA A 24 4.97 26.06 14.97
N CYS A 25 6.00 26.77 15.43
CA CYS A 25 7.06 27.32 14.56
C CYS A 25 8.40 26.57 14.68
N LYS A 26 8.37 25.24 14.51
CA LYS A 26 9.59 24.44 14.29
C LYS A 26 9.43 23.56 13.05
N ASP A 27 9.02 24.17 11.94
CA ASP A 27 9.13 23.51 10.65
C ASP A 27 10.62 23.43 10.27
N LYS A 28 11.16 22.21 10.24
CA LYS A 28 12.45 21.93 9.57
C LYS A 28 12.40 22.54 8.16
N PRO A 29 13.52 23.04 7.62
CA PRO A 29 13.55 23.56 6.25
C PRO A 29 13.07 22.46 5.29
N ARG A 30 11.83 22.60 4.79
CA ARG A 30 11.25 21.69 3.82
C ARG A 30 11.90 21.97 2.47
N ASN A 31 12.39 20.92 1.81
CA ASN A 31 12.83 21.01 0.43
C ASN A 31 11.66 20.51 -0.45
N PRO A 32 10.80 21.41 -0.95
CA PRO A 32 9.57 21.02 -1.63
C PRO A 32 9.82 20.19 -2.89
N VAL A 33 10.94 20.43 -3.58
CA VAL A 33 11.32 19.65 -4.76
C VAL A 33 11.62 18.20 -4.37
N LYS A 34 12.36 17.99 -3.28
CA LYS A 34 12.66 16.65 -2.78
C LYS A 34 11.42 15.92 -2.27
N GLU A 35 10.53 16.62 -1.57
CA GLU A 35 9.27 16.05 -1.09
C GLU A 35 8.37 15.62 -2.25
N TYR A 36 8.24 16.46 -3.27
CA TYR A 36 7.47 16.14 -4.47
C TYR A 36 8.06 14.95 -5.24
N GLY A 37 9.38 14.95 -5.49
CA GLY A 37 10.05 13.85 -6.17
C GLY A 37 9.89 12.52 -5.44
N ASN A 38 10.05 12.51 -4.12
CA ASN A 38 9.84 11.33 -3.29
C ASN A 38 8.38 10.85 -3.32
N ALA A 39 7.41 11.77 -3.32
CA ALA A 39 6.00 11.42 -3.38
C ALA A 39 5.65 10.73 -4.71
N LEU A 40 6.19 11.21 -5.83
CA LEU A 40 6.00 10.58 -7.14
C LEU A 40 6.60 9.18 -7.18
N ILE A 41 7.86 9.02 -6.78
CA ILE A 41 8.54 7.70 -6.77
C ILE A 41 7.75 6.71 -5.91
N ASN A 42 7.37 7.10 -4.70
CA ASN A 42 6.58 6.26 -3.80
C ASN A 42 5.20 5.90 -4.40
N SER A 43 4.54 6.86 -5.05
CA SER A 43 3.26 6.59 -5.71
C SER A 43 3.40 5.59 -6.86
N TYR A 44 4.50 5.68 -7.61
CA TYR A 44 4.82 4.78 -8.71
C TYR A 44 5.11 3.36 -8.20
N GLU A 45 5.99 3.21 -7.21
CA GLU A 45 6.34 1.91 -6.60
C GLU A 45 5.11 1.22 -6.01
N LYS A 46 4.22 1.97 -5.35
CA LYS A 46 2.95 1.43 -4.83
C LYS A 46 2.01 0.96 -5.93
N ALA A 47 1.88 1.75 -7.00
CA ALA A 47 1.04 1.38 -8.13
C ALA A 47 1.58 0.12 -8.82
N GLN A 48 2.91 0.02 -8.98
CA GLN A 48 3.57 -1.16 -9.51
C GLN A 48 3.32 -2.40 -8.63
N GLY A 49 3.57 -2.31 -7.32
CA GLY A 49 3.34 -3.44 -6.40
C GLY A 49 1.86 -3.87 -6.35
N ALA A 50 0.93 -2.92 -6.46
CA ALA A 50 -0.50 -3.22 -6.54
C ALA A 50 -0.86 -3.95 -7.84
N ALA A 51 -0.28 -3.53 -8.98
CA ALA A 51 -0.47 -4.20 -10.27
C ALA A 51 0.10 -5.61 -10.27
N GLU A 52 1.29 -5.82 -9.71
CA GLU A 52 1.91 -7.15 -9.56
C GLU A 52 1.05 -8.07 -8.68
N THR A 53 0.53 -7.54 -7.56
CA THR A 53 -0.38 -8.30 -6.68
C THR A 53 -1.69 -8.66 -7.38
N ALA A 54 -2.28 -7.73 -8.13
CA ALA A 54 -3.52 -7.97 -8.88
C ALA A 54 -3.32 -9.03 -9.96
N ASN A 55 -2.20 -8.98 -10.69
CA ASN A 55 -1.84 -10.02 -11.66
C ASN A 55 -1.69 -11.39 -10.99
N PHE A 56 -0.99 -11.46 -9.86
CA PHE A 56 -0.81 -12.73 -9.14
C PHE A 56 -2.14 -13.35 -8.68
N GLU A 57 -3.04 -12.54 -8.13
CA GLU A 57 -4.37 -13.01 -7.72
C GLU A 57 -5.25 -13.42 -8.92
N LEU A 58 -5.12 -12.74 -10.05
CA LEU A 58 -5.80 -13.12 -11.29
C LEU A 58 -5.31 -14.50 -11.77
N ILE A 59 -4.00 -14.74 -11.75
CA ILE A 59 -3.42 -16.03 -12.14
C ILE A 59 -3.91 -17.15 -11.22
N LYS A 60 -3.92 -16.96 -9.89
CA LYS A 60 -4.47 -17.95 -8.95
C LYS A 60 -5.92 -18.30 -9.26
N ARG A 61 -6.77 -17.30 -9.49
CA ARG A 61 -8.18 -17.51 -9.83
C ARG A 61 -8.32 -18.23 -11.17
N ALA A 62 -7.51 -17.87 -12.15
CA ALA A 62 -7.49 -18.53 -13.44
C ALA A 62 -7.13 -20.02 -13.33
N ILE A 63 -6.16 -20.40 -12.49
CA ILE A 63 -5.81 -21.80 -12.23
C ILE A 63 -7.02 -22.57 -11.70
N GLN A 64 -7.72 -21.99 -10.72
CA GLN A 64 -8.91 -22.60 -10.14
C GLN A 64 -10.07 -22.71 -11.15
N GLN A 65 -10.23 -21.70 -12.01
CA GLN A 65 -11.23 -21.74 -13.09
C GLN A 65 -10.88 -22.78 -14.15
N PHE A 66 -9.61 -22.90 -14.52
CA PHE A 66 -9.15 -23.94 -15.43
C PHE A 66 -9.43 -25.33 -14.85
N HIS A 67 -9.12 -25.54 -13.57
CA HIS A 67 -9.41 -26.81 -12.89
C HIS A 67 -10.91 -27.11 -12.83
N ALA A 68 -11.73 -26.11 -12.50
CA ALA A 68 -13.18 -26.27 -12.49
C ALA A 68 -13.76 -26.60 -13.89
N ALA A 69 -13.14 -26.09 -14.96
CA ALA A 69 -13.58 -26.30 -16.33
C ALA A 69 -13.12 -27.64 -16.92
N ASN A 70 -11.92 -28.10 -16.56
CA ASN A 70 -11.27 -29.25 -17.20
C ASN A 70 -11.15 -30.49 -16.30
N GLY A 71 -11.40 -30.36 -14.99
CA GLY A 71 -11.22 -31.43 -14.00
C GLY A 71 -9.77 -31.62 -13.54
N GLU A 72 -8.81 -31.00 -14.21
CA GLU A 72 -7.38 -31.07 -13.93
C GLU A 72 -6.77 -29.66 -13.92
N TYR A 73 -5.69 -29.46 -13.16
CA TYR A 73 -4.96 -28.20 -13.18
C TYR A 73 -4.19 -28.04 -14.51
N PRO A 74 -3.86 -26.80 -14.93
CA PRO A 74 -2.98 -26.58 -16.07
C PRO A 74 -1.67 -27.37 -15.93
N GLU A 75 -1.19 -28.02 -16.98
CA GLU A 75 0.13 -28.68 -16.93
C GLU A 75 1.27 -27.66 -16.76
N ASN A 76 1.06 -26.45 -17.29
CA ASN A 76 2.02 -25.36 -17.24
C ASN A 76 1.30 -24.00 -17.36
N LEU A 77 2.00 -22.92 -17.03
CA LEU A 77 1.45 -21.56 -17.12
C LEU A 77 1.16 -21.11 -18.57
N GLN A 78 1.75 -21.76 -19.58
CA GLN A 78 1.48 -21.45 -20.99
C GLN A 78 0.06 -21.88 -21.39
N ASP A 79 -0.41 -23.01 -20.88
CA ASP A 79 -1.76 -23.50 -21.14
C ASP A 79 -2.80 -22.65 -20.40
N LEU A 80 -2.47 -22.20 -19.20
CA LEU A 80 -3.26 -21.20 -18.49
C LEU A 80 -3.34 -19.88 -19.28
N ALA A 81 -2.23 -19.39 -19.83
CA ALA A 81 -2.18 -18.18 -20.64
C ALA A 81 -3.08 -18.27 -21.88
N LYS A 82 -3.11 -19.43 -22.54
CA LYS A 82 -4.04 -19.70 -23.65
C LYS A 82 -5.49 -19.69 -23.20
N PHE A 83 -5.79 -20.21 -22.00
CA PHE A 83 -7.14 -20.25 -21.45
C PHE A 83 -7.69 -18.86 -21.11
N ILE A 84 -6.89 -17.98 -20.50
CA ILE A 84 -7.31 -16.63 -20.13
C ILE A 84 -7.06 -15.57 -21.21
N GLY A 85 -6.28 -15.88 -22.24
CA GLY A 85 -5.94 -14.95 -23.32
C GLY A 85 -4.99 -13.82 -22.89
N ILE A 86 -4.18 -14.05 -21.85
CA ILE A 86 -3.23 -13.07 -21.30
C ILE A 86 -1.85 -13.72 -21.23
N GLU A 87 -0.82 -13.00 -21.66
CA GLU A 87 0.57 -13.45 -21.49
C GLU A 87 0.94 -13.49 -20.01
N ILE A 88 1.47 -14.64 -19.57
CA ILE A 88 1.99 -14.83 -18.22
C ILE A 88 3.51 -14.93 -18.30
N ASN A 89 4.21 -14.04 -17.60
CA ASN A 89 5.65 -14.16 -17.47
C ASN A 89 5.99 -15.30 -16.49
N ALA A 90 6.21 -16.50 -17.02
CA ALA A 90 6.48 -17.70 -16.23
C ALA A 90 7.76 -17.61 -15.37
N ASP A 91 8.71 -16.76 -15.74
CA ASP A 91 9.98 -16.62 -15.00
C ASP A 91 9.78 -16.02 -13.60
N MET A 92 8.67 -15.31 -13.37
CA MET A 92 8.32 -14.70 -12.08
C MET A 92 7.70 -15.67 -11.09
N TYR A 93 7.34 -16.89 -11.52
CA TYR A 93 6.51 -17.78 -10.74
C TYR A 93 7.12 -19.18 -10.63
N GLU A 94 6.84 -19.81 -9.49
CA GLU A 94 7.00 -21.23 -9.31
C GLU A 94 5.61 -21.85 -9.23
N TYR A 95 5.37 -22.84 -10.10
CA TYR A 95 4.06 -23.44 -10.29
C TYR A 95 4.14 -24.95 -10.18
N ASP A 96 3.28 -25.53 -9.35
CA ASP A 96 3.12 -26.97 -9.18
C ASP A 96 1.79 -27.41 -9.83
N PRO A 97 1.83 -28.12 -10.98
CA PRO A 97 0.64 -28.58 -11.68
C PRO A 97 -0.10 -29.69 -10.92
N SER A 98 0.55 -30.41 -9.99
CA SER A 98 -0.10 -31.49 -9.25
C SER A 98 -1.09 -30.98 -8.20
N THR A 99 -0.80 -29.80 -7.63
CA THR A 99 -1.63 -29.16 -6.59
C THR A 99 -2.32 -27.89 -7.07
N GLY A 100 -1.93 -27.36 -8.24
CA GLY A 100 -2.37 -26.05 -8.72
C GLY A 100 -1.79 -24.88 -7.91
N THR A 101 -0.76 -25.14 -7.09
CA THR A 101 -0.14 -24.12 -6.25
C THR A 101 0.78 -23.24 -7.08
N ILE A 102 0.67 -21.93 -6.89
CA ILE A 102 1.57 -20.94 -7.50
C ILE A 102 2.13 -20.00 -6.44
N THR A 103 3.43 -19.74 -6.51
CA THR A 103 4.15 -18.78 -5.67
C THR A 103 4.98 -17.83 -6.52
N LEU A 104 5.26 -16.64 -5.99
CA LEU A 104 6.29 -15.77 -6.55
C LEU A 104 7.66 -16.39 -6.27
N ARG A 105 8.57 -16.31 -7.24
CA ARG A 105 9.98 -16.62 -7.04
C ARG A 105 10.73 -15.53 -6.28
#